data_AF-A0A397JTT0-F1
#
_entry.id   AF-A0A397JTT0-F1
#
_cell.length_a   1.000
_cell.length_b   1.000
_cell.length_c   1.000
_cell.angle_alpha   90.00
_cell.angle_beta   90.00
_cell.angle_gamma   90.00
#
_symmetry.space_group_name_H-M   'P 1'
#
loop_
_entity.id
_entity.type
_entity.pdbx_description
1 polymer ?
#
loop_
_entity_poly.entity_id
_entity_poly.type
_entity_poly.pdbx_seq_one_letter_code
_entity_poly.pdbx_strand_id
1 'polypeptide(L)' 'MASNCIFCKIASGNNPSTTLLYSDESVVAFDDISPAAEHHFLVIPKKHIKNINEFKKDDVELGIVILFLSKRIK' A
#
# COMPACT_ATOMS: atom_id res chain seq x y z
N MET A 1 -6.09 -12.87 9.09
CA MET A 1 -6.38 -13.80 7.98
C MET A 1 -6.48 -12.99 6.70
N ALA A 2 -5.59 -13.25 5.73
CA ALA A 2 -5.44 -12.43 4.53
C ALA A 2 -6.44 -12.76 3.40
N SER A 3 -7.18 -13.87 3.50
CA SER A 3 -7.97 -14.45 2.39
C SER A 3 -9.08 -13.55 1.84
N ASN A 4 -9.64 -12.64 2.66
CA ASN A 4 -10.72 -11.72 2.25
C ASN A 4 -10.31 -10.23 2.24
N CYS A 5 -9.03 -9.92 2.37
CA CYS A 5 -8.58 -8.52 2.38
C CYS A 5 -8.46 -7.97 0.95
N ILE A 6 -9.23 -6.93 0.61
CA ILE A 6 -9.16 -6.28 -0.70
C ILE A 6 -7.77 -5.70 -0.99
N PHE A 7 -7.13 -5.11 0.02
CA PHE A 7 -5.77 -4.56 -0.10
C PHE A 7 -4.72 -5.64 -0.39
N CYS A 8 -4.89 -6.86 0.15
CA CYS A 8 -4.00 -7.97 -0.17
C CYS A 8 -4.15 -8.41 -1.64
N LYS A 9 -5.37 -8.37 -2.20
CA LYS A 9 -5.61 -8.67 -3.62
C LYS A 9 -5.00 -7.61 -4.54
N ILE A 10 -5.07 -6.34 -4.14
CA ILE A 10 -4.41 -5.24 -4.85
C ILE A 10 -2.89 -5.39 -4.78
N ALA A 11 -2.35 -5.65 -3.58
CA ALA A 11 -0.92 -5.85 -3.35
C ALA A 11 -0.34 -7.05 -4.11
N SER A 12 -1.15 -8.07 -4.40
CA SER A 12 -0.76 -9.22 -5.22
C SER A 12 -0.80 -8.93 -6.73
N GLY A 13 -1.22 -7.74 -7.16
CA GLY A 13 -1.35 -7.36 -8.57
C GLY A 13 -2.48 -8.09 -9.32
N ASN A 14 -3.38 -8.77 -8.60
CA ASN A 14 -4.44 -9.60 -9.20
C ASN A 14 -5.79 -8.87 -9.29
N ASN A 15 -5.84 -7.58 -8.98
CA ASN A 15 -7.08 -6.81 -9.07
C ASN A 15 -7.19 -6.12 -10.44
N PRO A 16 -8.09 -6.57 -11.34
CA PRO A 16 -8.25 -5.96 -12.66
C PRO A 16 -8.83 -4.54 -12.61
N SER A 17 -9.41 -4.13 -11.49
CA SER A 17 -10.03 -2.80 -11.31
C SER A 17 -9.08 -1.75 -10.72
N THR A 18 -7.81 -2.09 -10.48
CA THR A 18 -6.86 -1.18 -9.84
C THR A 18 -5.57 -1.10 -10.64
N THR A 19 -5.25 0.09 -11.16
CA THR A 19 -3.97 0.37 -11.80
C THR A 19 -2.92 0.66 -10.74
N LEU A 20 -1.82 -0.09 -10.75
CA LEU A 20 -0.68 0.19 -9.87
C LEU A 20 0.19 1.30 -10.48
N LEU A 21 0.39 2.38 -9.73
CA LEU A 21 1.31 3.47 -10.05
C LEU A 21 2.75 3.09 -9.70
N TYR A 22 2.92 2.28 -8.67
CA TYR A 22 4.20 1.79 -8.20
C TYR A 22 4.05 0.40 -7.55
N SER A 23 5.05 -0.46 -7.73
CA SER A 23 5.13 -1.73 -7.01
C SER A 23 6.59 -2.15 -6.90
N ASP A 24 7.04 -2.42 -5.68
CA ASP A 24 8.34 -3.04 -5.40
C ASP A 24 8.17 -4.30 -4.54
N GLU A 25 9.22 -4.78 -3.89
CA GLU A 25 9.16 -5.98 -3.05
C GLU A 25 8.38 -5.78 -1.74
N SER A 26 8.29 -4.55 -1.23
CA SER A 26 7.76 -4.22 0.10
C SER A 26 6.39 -3.53 0.06
N VAL A 27 6.13 -2.70 -0.96
CA VAL A 27 4.97 -1.81 -1.04
C VAL A 27 4.37 -1.76 -2.45
N VAL A 28 3.11 -1.32 -2.52
CA VAL A 28 2.46 -0.91 -3.77
C VAL A 28 1.80 0.45 -3.58
N ALA A 29 1.66 1.19 -4.67
CA ALA A 29 0.89 2.43 -4.73
C ALA A 29 -0.10 2.41 -5.89
N PHE A 30 -1.29 2.95 -5.67
CA PHE A 30 -2.39 2.95 -6.64
C PHE A 30 -3.36 4.10 -6.34
N ASP A 31 -4.17 4.49 -7.33
CA ASP A 31 -5.18 5.53 -7.17
C ASP A 31 -6.30 5.12 -6.22
N ASP A 32 -6.78 6.06 -5.41
CA ASP A 32 -8.00 5.83 -4.63
C ASP A 32 -9.22 5.77 -5.57
N ILE A 33 -10.18 4.88 -5.26
CA ILE A 33 -11.43 4.75 -6.02
C ILE A 33 -12.37 5.95 -5.81
N SER A 34 -12.22 6.66 -4.69
CA SER A 34 -12.97 7.83 -4.29
C SER A 34 -12.01 8.94 -3.86
N PRO A 35 -11.26 9.53 -4.80
CA PRO A 35 -10.21 10.49 -4.50
C PRO A 35 -10.78 11.77 -3.87
N ALA A 36 -10.20 12.20 -2.76
CA ALA A 36 -10.57 13.45 -2.08
C ALA A 36 -9.80 14.69 -2.61
N ALA A 37 -8.89 14.49 -3.56
CA ALA A 37 -8.06 15.53 -4.18
C ALA A 37 -7.69 15.10 -5.62
N GLU A 38 -7.25 16.05 -6.44
CA GLU A 38 -6.79 15.78 -7.83
C GLU A 38 -5.67 14.73 -7.87
N HIS A 39 -4.76 14.78 -6.90
CA HIS A 39 -3.76 13.76 -6.67
C HIS A 39 -4.04 13.06 -5.34
N HIS A 40 -4.65 11.88 -5.40
CA HIS A 40 -4.95 11.06 -4.22
C HIS A 40 -4.68 9.59 -4.53
N PHE A 41 -3.56 9.10 -4.02
CA PHE A 41 -3.14 7.71 -4.14
C PHE A 41 -2.84 7.12 -2.78
N LEU A 42 -3.04 5.82 -2.67
CA LEU A 42 -2.77 5.05 -1.46
C LEU A 42 -1.45 4.30 -1.63
N VAL A 43 -0.60 4.34 -0.60
CA VAL A 43 0.60 3.52 -0.48
C VAL A 43 0.35 2.50 0.62
N ILE A 44 0.43 1.21 0.27
CA ILE A 44 0.18 0.11 1.23
C ILE A 44 1.36 -0.87 1.25
N PRO A 45 1.64 -1.50 2.40
CA PRO A 45 2.58 -2.60 2.46
C PRO A 45 2.00 -3.87 1.80
N LYS A 46 2.87 -4.64 1.15
CA LYS A 46 2.54 -6.01 0.71
C LYS A 46 2.34 -6.95 1.90
N LYS A 47 3.06 -6.70 2.99
CA LYS A 47 2.84 -7.35 4.28
C LYS A 47 1.50 -6.92 4.86
N HIS A 48 0.61 -7.88 5.15
CA HIS A 48 -0.67 -7.59 5.77
C HIS A 48 -0.48 -7.21 7.25
N ILE A 49 -0.78 -5.96 7.58
CA ILE A 49 -0.83 -5.41 8.94
C ILE A 49 -2.22 -4.80 9.11
N LYS A 50 -2.98 -5.24 10.13
CA LYS A 50 -4.40 -4.87 10.25
C LYS A 50 -4.59 -3.37 10.50
N ASN A 51 -3.74 -2.79 11.33
CA ASN A 51 -3.75 -1.37 11.70
C ASN A 51 -2.42 -1.01 12.37
N ILE A 52 -2.19 0.28 12.63
CA ILE A 52 -0.93 0.78 13.20
C ILE A 52 -0.58 0.20 14.57
N ASN A 53 -1.56 -0.26 15.37
CA ASN A 53 -1.28 -0.85 16.68
C ASN A 53 -0.67 -2.26 16.58
N GLU A 54 -0.76 -2.90 15.41
CA GLU A 54 -0.11 -4.20 15.15
C GLU A 54 1.29 -4.05 14.55
N PHE A 55 1.79 -2.82 14.42
CA PHE A 55 3.11 -2.52 13.91
C PHE A 55 4.19 -2.91 14.92
N LYS A 56 5.16 -3.74 14.52
CA LYS A 56 6.21 -4.27 15.42
C LYS A 56 7.55 -3.60 15.16
N LYS A 57 8.52 -3.86 16.04
CA LYS A 57 9.91 -3.39 15.86
C LYS A 57 10.52 -3.88 14.55
N ASP A 58 10.20 -5.09 14.12
CA ASP A 58 10.65 -5.64 12.83
C ASP A 58 10.03 -4.93 11.61
N ASP A 59 8.99 -4.13 11.79
CA ASP A 59 8.33 -3.38 10.70
C ASP A 59 8.95 -1.99 10.48
N VAL A 60 9.92 -1.56 11.29
CA VAL A 60 10.48 -0.21 11.24
C VAL A 60 11.00 0.15 9.84
N GLU A 61 11.71 -0.77 9.17
CA GLU A 61 12.20 -0.53 7.81
C GLU A 61 11.06 -0.33 6.80
N LEU A 62 9.99 -1.10 6.92
CA LEU A 62 8.79 -0.95 6.09
C LEU A 62 8.13 0.42 6.31
N GLY A 63 8.07 0.89 7.55
CA GLY A 63 7.56 2.22 7.89
C GLY A 63 8.40 3.34 7.27
N ILE A 64 9.73 3.20 7.31
CA ILE A 64 10.66 4.11 6.64
C ILE A 64 10.39 4.13 5.12
N VAL A 65 10.32 2.96 4.48
CA VAL A 65 10.04 2.85 3.03
C VAL A 65 8.76 3.60 2.67
N ILE A 66 7.66 3.35 3.37
CA ILE A 66 6.36 4.01 3.11
C ILE A 66 6.47 5.53 3.23
N LEU A 67 7.16 6.03 4.26
CA LEU A 67 7.33 7.48 4.49
C LEU A 67 8.21 8.16 3.43
N PHE A 68 9.23 7.47 2.91
CA PHE A 68 10.08 8.04 1.85
C PHE A 68 9.45 7.93 0.47
N LEU A 69 8.63 6.89 0.23
CA LEU A 69 7.97 6.68 -1.06
C LEU A 69 6.99 7.81 -1.39
N SER A 70 6.31 8.35 -0.39
CA SER A 70 5.37 9.48 -0.56
C SER A 70 6.03 10.75 -1.11
N LYS A 71 7.37 10.87 -1.06
CA LYS A 71 8.13 11.97 -1.68
C LYS A 71 8.47 11.73 -3.15
N ARG A 72 8.35 10.50 -3.64
CA ARG A 72 8.81 10.09 -4.98
C ARG A 72 7.66 9.87 -5.97
N ILE A 73 6.47 9.58 -5.47
CA ILE A 73 5.27 9.45 -6.29
C ILE A 73 4.75 10.86 -6.55
N LYS A 74 4.60 11.19 -7.83
CA LYS A 74 4.33 12.53 -8.36
C LYS A 74 2.84 12.71 -8.63
#